data_AF-A0A969E5N8-F1
#
_entry.id   AF-A0A969E5N8-F1
#
_cell.length_a   1.000
_cell.length_b   1.000
_cell.length_c   1.000
_cell.angle_alpha   90.00
_cell.angle_beta   90.00
_cell.angle_gamma   90.00
#
_symmetry.space_group_name_H-M   'P 1'
#
loop_
_entity.id
_entity.type
_entity.pdbx_description
1 polymer ?
#
loop_
_entity_poly.entity_id
_entity_poly.type
_entity_poly.pdbx_seq_one_letter_code
_entity_poly.pdbx_strand_id
1 'polypeptide(L)'
;MAVWQKLFHGILGMAEERGIDTYLMPFNIFVSPEFAKAHNVAMDNLGHHHIGKADTSEIIKIYTRECVAQVLQEYPELDGFGITLGEVVGGMTPAEREDWVHATIYEGMRLSGRKTKLIHRIPFSANLNPGGSTSVETEVITRKILESDGNLDYIESPIMADLKYNWSHGHSTPKLVKVHGGKLFDTYFKPNPTQYKILWTIRNEDFFCLRWGSPDFIKAHIAENSQNFMGGYMIGSETYIPAKDYFTKNKEGVSWQYAFERQWLFYKTWGRLLYNPIHPIVFLKMSSPTALENRVKPCSMPTLWLPIPL
;
A
#
# COMPACT_ATOMS: atom_id res chain seq x y z
N MET A 1 -4.88 -28.69 1.58
CA MET A 1 -4.56 -27.30 1.28
C MET A 1 -3.53 -27.26 0.15
N ALA A 2 -3.79 -26.49 -0.90
CA ALA A 2 -2.85 -26.28 -2.00
C ALA A 2 -1.60 -25.51 -1.55
N VAL A 3 -0.53 -25.54 -2.35
CA VAL A 3 0.75 -24.89 -2.00
C VAL A 3 0.59 -23.37 -1.82
N TRP A 4 -0.19 -22.71 -2.67
CA TRP A 4 -0.42 -21.26 -2.59
C TRP A 4 -1.24 -20.88 -1.34
N GLN A 5 -2.28 -21.65 -0.99
CA GLN A 5 -3.04 -21.43 0.25
C GLN A 5 -2.12 -21.53 1.47
N LYS A 6 -1.27 -22.57 1.53
CA LYS A 6 -0.29 -22.73 2.62
C LYS A 6 0.65 -21.53 2.73
N LEU A 7 1.11 -21.02 1.59
CA LEU A 7 1.98 -19.84 1.54
C LEU A 7 1.28 -18.61 2.12
N PHE A 8 0.05 -18.32 1.67
CA PHE A 8 -0.66 -17.11 2.10
C PHE A 8 -1.10 -17.17 3.57
N HIS A 9 -1.67 -18.28 4.05
CA HIS A 9 -1.92 -18.43 5.49
C HIS A 9 -0.64 -18.28 6.32
N GLY A 10 0.48 -18.85 5.84
CA GLY A 10 1.76 -18.70 6.52
C GLY A 10 2.25 -17.25 6.60
N ILE A 11 2.18 -16.50 5.50
CA ILE A 11 2.61 -15.09 5.46
C ILE A 11 1.72 -14.21 6.32
N LEU A 12 0.39 -14.37 6.19
CA LEU A 12 -0.59 -13.56 6.91
C LEU A 12 -0.53 -13.86 8.42
N GLY A 13 -0.46 -15.14 8.81
CA GLY A 13 -0.31 -15.52 10.22
C GLY A 13 1.00 -15.01 10.85
N MET A 14 2.11 -15.03 10.11
CA MET A 14 3.36 -14.42 10.60
C MET A 14 3.25 -12.89 10.76
N ALA A 15 2.45 -12.22 9.92
CA ALA A 15 2.21 -10.78 10.04
C ALA A 15 1.37 -10.47 11.29
N GLU A 16 0.30 -11.24 11.52
CA GLU A 16 -0.56 -11.14 12.69
C GLU A 16 0.24 -11.32 14.00
N GLU A 17 1.08 -12.35 14.09
CA GLU A 17 1.98 -12.58 15.25
C GLU A 17 2.90 -11.38 15.57
N ARG A 18 3.14 -10.52 14.58
CA ARG A 18 4.04 -9.36 14.67
C ARG A 18 3.27 -8.03 14.77
N GLY A 19 1.94 -8.07 14.83
CA GLY A 19 1.08 -6.89 14.87
C GLY A 19 1.18 -6.06 13.58
N ILE A 20 1.28 -6.73 12.43
CA ILE A 20 1.34 -6.10 11.11
C ILE A 20 0.03 -6.35 10.38
N ASP A 21 -0.74 -5.29 10.17
CA ASP A 21 -1.95 -5.35 9.34
C ASP A 21 -1.58 -5.62 7.87
N THR A 22 -2.32 -6.52 7.24
CA THR A 22 -2.11 -6.92 5.85
C THR A 22 -3.30 -6.53 4.97
N TYR A 23 -3.00 -6.08 3.74
CA TYR A 23 -4.00 -5.58 2.80
C TYR A 23 -3.78 -6.19 1.42
N LEU A 24 -4.87 -6.57 0.74
CA LEU A 24 -4.86 -6.89 -0.68
C LEU A 24 -5.41 -5.69 -1.48
N MET A 25 -4.62 -5.16 -2.41
CA MET A 25 -4.97 -3.95 -3.17
C MET A 25 -5.01 -4.22 -4.68
N PRO A 26 -6.14 -4.66 -5.26
CA PRO A 26 -6.24 -4.85 -6.70
C PRO A 26 -6.38 -3.52 -7.48
N PHE A 27 -5.96 -3.58 -8.74
CA PHE A 27 -6.36 -2.64 -9.77
C PHE A 27 -7.68 -3.08 -10.42
N ASN A 28 -8.35 -2.17 -11.11
CA ASN A 28 -9.63 -2.35 -11.80
C ASN A 28 -9.56 -1.84 -13.25
N ILE A 29 -10.28 -2.42 -14.21
CA ILE A 29 -11.06 -3.66 -14.16
C ILE A 29 -10.22 -4.76 -14.84
N PHE A 30 -9.89 -5.80 -14.07
CA PHE A 30 -9.12 -6.93 -14.59
C PHE A 30 -9.83 -8.25 -14.24
N VAL A 31 -9.80 -9.18 -15.20
CA VAL A 31 -10.19 -10.58 -15.03
C VAL A 31 -9.06 -11.47 -15.54
N SER A 32 -9.06 -12.75 -15.16
CA SER A 32 -8.08 -13.68 -15.71
C SER A 32 -8.27 -13.86 -17.22
N PRO A 33 -7.21 -14.14 -17.99
CA PRO A 33 -7.32 -14.42 -19.42
C PRO A 33 -8.24 -15.61 -19.72
N GLU A 34 -8.28 -16.60 -18.83
CA GLU A 34 -9.15 -17.77 -18.93
C GLU A 34 -10.62 -17.37 -18.81
N PHE A 35 -10.96 -16.52 -17.82
CA PHE A 35 -12.32 -16.02 -17.63
C PHE A 35 -12.77 -15.16 -18.82
N ALA A 36 -11.90 -14.24 -19.26
CA ALA A 36 -12.15 -13.40 -20.42
C ALA A 36 -12.51 -14.22 -21.66
N LYS A 37 -11.71 -15.24 -21.99
CA LYS A 37 -11.95 -16.14 -23.13
C LYS A 37 -13.20 -17.00 -22.97
N ALA A 38 -13.44 -17.54 -21.77
CA ALA A 38 -14.58 -18.40 -21.50
C ALA A 38 -15.93 -17.67 -21.64
N HIS A 39 -15.96 -16.37 -21.33
CA HIS A 39 -17.18 -15.57 -21.32
C HIS A 39 -17.23 -14.51 -22.42
N ASN A 40 -16.19 -14.42 -23.26
CA ASN A 40 -16.04 -13.43 -24.33
C ASN A 40 -16.21 -11.98 -23.82
N VAL A 41 -15.50 -11.67 -22.73
CA VAL A 41 -15.48 -10.34 -22.08
C VAL A 41 -14.03 -9.90 -21.88
N ALA A 42 -13.78 -8.59 -21.75
CA ALA A 42 -12.46 -8.00 -21.53
C ALA A 42 -11.37 -8.48 -22.53
N MET A 43 -11.77 -8.84 -23.75
CA MET A 43 -10.91 -9.44 -24.77
C MET A 43 -9.77 -8.52 -25.23
N ASP A 44 -9.96 -7.20 -25.09
CA ASP A 44 -8.95 -6.19 -25.41
C ASP A 44 -7.80 -6.15 -24.38
N ASN A 45 -7.89 -6.89 -23.26
CA ASN A 45 -6.92 -6.85 -22.18
C ASN A 45 -6.39 -8.23 -21.73
N LEU A 46 -6.35 -9.21 -22.64
CA LEU A 46 -5.81 -10.55 -22.33
C LEU A 46 -4.33 -10.55 -21.90
N GLY A 47 -3.58 -9.51 -22.27
CA GLY A 47 -2.17 -9.33 -21.91
C GLY A 47 -1.95 -8.53 -20.62
N HIS A 48 -3.02 -8.14 -19.91
CA HIS A 48 -2.97 -7.24 -18.75
C HIS A 48 -2.20 -5.93 -19.04
N HIS A 49 -2.55 -5.29 -20.16
CA HIS A 49 -2.11 -3.94 -20.43
C HIS A 49 -2.59 -3.02 -19.30
N HIS A 50 -1.69 -2.16 -18.83
CA HIS A 50 -1.96 -1.29 -17.70
C HIS A 50 -3.05 -0.27 -18.03
N ILE A 51 -3.17 0.21 -19.27
CA ILE A 51 -4.19 1.18 -19.67
C ILE A 51 -5.12 0.53 -20.69
N GLY A 52 -6.44 0.64 -20.45
CA GLY A 52 -7.44 0.07 -21.36
C GLY A 52 -8.85 0.60 -21.12
N LYS A 53 -9.76 0.25 -22.04
CA LYS A 53 -11.19 0.54 -21.95
C LYS A 53 -11.82 -0.33 -20.87
N ALA A 54 -12.74 0.26 -20.10
CA ALA A 54 -13.52 -0.48 -19.11
C ALA A 54 -14.45 -1.51 -19.79
N ASP A 55 -14.53 -2.71 -19.21
CA ASP A 55 -15.61 -3.67 -19.46
C ASP A 55 -16.39 -3.87 -18.15
N THR A 56 -17.60 -3.31 -18.11
CA THR A 56 -18.48 -3.33 -16.94
C THR A 56 -19.60 -4.36 -17.06
N SER A 57 -19.41 -5.37 -17.92
CA SER A 57 -20.36 -6.47 -18.12
C SER A 57 -20.78 -7.09 -16.78
N GLU A 58 -22.06 -7.44 -16.66
CA GLU A 58 -22.63 -7.93 -15.41
C GLU A 58 -21.89 -9.17 -14.88
N ILE A 59 -21.45 -10.06 -15.78
CA ILE A 59 -20.68 -11.24 -15.40
C ILE A 59 -19.32 -10.89 -14.75
N ILE A 60 -18.68 -9.80 -15.16
CA ILE A 60 -17.42 -9.32 -14.54
C ILE A 60 -17.72 -8.73 -13.15
N LYS A 61 -18.84 -8.04 -12.96
CA LYS A 61 -19.24 -7.54 -11.63
C LYS A 61 -19.44 -8.69 -10.66
N ILE A 62 -20.20 -9.71 -11.09
CA ILE A 62 -20.47 -10.92 -10.32
C ILE A 62 -19.16 -11.64 -9.98
N TYR A 63 -18.29 -11.84 -10.97
CA TYR A 63 -17.00 -12.46 -10.78
C TYR A 63 -16.13 -11.69 -9.77
N THR A 64 -16.01 -10.37 -9.92
CA THR A 64 -15.18 -9.54 -9.05
C THR A 64 -15.69 -9.56 -7.61
N ARG A 65 -17.01 -9.37 -7.38
CA ARG A 65 -17.57 -9.40 -6.01
C ARG A 65 -17.40 -10.77 -5.34
N GLU A 66 -17.55 -11.86 -6.10
CA GLU A 66 -17.40 -13.22 -5.58
C GLU A 66 -15.93 -13.53 -5.25
N CYS A 67 -14.99 -13.07 -6.07
CA CYS A 67 -13.55 -13.18 -5.76
C CYS A 67 -13.20 -12.46 -4.46
N VAL A 68 -13.70 -11.24 -4.25
CA VAL A 68 -13.42 -10.46 -3.04
C VAL A 68 -14.01 -11.16 -1.81
N ALA A 69 -15.29 -11.56 -1.88
CA ALA A 69 -15.94 -12.27 -0.77
C ALA A 69 -15.21 -13.57 -0.43
N GLN A 70 -14.87 -14.37 -1.44
CA GLN A 70 -14.17 -15.64 -1.25
C GLN A 70 -12.78 -15.45 -0.64
N VAL A 71 -11.98 -14.48 -1.12
CA VAL A 71 -10.63 -14.24 -0.57
C VAL A 71 -10.70 -13.84 0.91
N LEU A 72 -11.63 -12.98 1.28
CA LEU A 72 -11.80 -12.55 2.68
C LEU A 72 -12.32 -13.67 3.60
N GLN A 73 -13.09 -14.62 3.06
CA GLN A 73 -13.56 -15.81 3.78
C GLN A 73 -12.48 -16.89 3.89
N GLU A 74 -11.70 -17.10 2.83
CA GLU A 74 -10.61 -18.09 2.77
C GLU A 74 -9.46 -17.68 3.69
N TYR A 75 -9.15 -16.39 3.78
CA TYR A 75 -8.03 -15.85 4.56
C TYR A 75 -8.52 -14.96 5.71
N PRO A 76 -8.98 -15.54 6.84
CA PRO A 76 -9.41 -14.77 8.00
C PRO A 76 -8.29 -13.89 8.59
N GLU A 77 -7.03 -14.23 8.35
CA GLU A 77 -5.86 -13.45 8.80
C GLU A 77 -5.61 -12.18 7.96
N LEU A 78 -6.30 -12.00 6.83
CA LEU A 78 -6.22 -10.77 6.04
C LEU A 78 -7.06 -9.66 6.71
N ASP A 79 -6.42 -8.55 7.09
CA ASP A 79 -7.08 -7.47 7.83
C ASP A 79 -7.94 -6.56 6.95
N GLY A 80 -7.49 -6.34 5.72
CA GLY A 80 -8.00 -5.25 4.92
C GLY A 80 -7.96 -5.47 3.43
N PHE A 81 -8.69 -4.59 2.74
CA PHE A 81 -8.71 -4.52 1.30
C PHE A 81 -8.40 -3.10 0.84
N GLY A 82 -7.82 -2.98 -0.34
CA GLY A 82 -7.57 -1.70 -0.98
C GLY A 82 -8.39 -1.52 -2.25
N ILE A 83 -8.67 -0.28 -2.59
CA ILE A 83 -9.34 0.09 -3.83
C ILE A 83 -8.41 0.97 -4.65
N THR A 84 -8.17 0.58 -5.90
CA THR A 84 -7.61 1.45 -6.93
C THR A 84 -8.65 1.65 -8.03
N LEU A 85 -9.06 2.91 -8.26
CA LEU A 85 -10.04 3.30 -9.29
C LEU A 85 -9.41 3.33 -10.70
N GLY A 86 -8.65 2.30 -11.06
CA GLY A 86 -7.89 2.21 -12.30
C GLY A 86 -7.05 0.94 -12.36
N GLU A 87 -6.37 0.64 -13.47
CA GLU A 87 -6.07 1.54 -14.59
C GLU A 87 -6.86 1.21 -15.89
N VAL A 88 -7.58 0.10 -15.94
CA VAL A 88 -8.42 -0.32 -17.08
C VAL A 88 -9.86 0.12 -16.84
N VAL A 89 -10.01 1.45 -16.78
CA VAL A 89 -11.26 2.18 -16.50
C VAL A 89 -11.51 3.27 -17.55
N GLY A 90 -10.86 3.16 -18.71
CA GLY A 90 -10.98 4.12 -19.79
C GLY A 90 -12.43 4.23 -20.27
N GLY A 91 -12.90 5.46 -20.42
CA GLY A 91 -14.28 5.77 -20.80
C GLY A 91 -15.27 5.91 -19.64
N MET A 92 -14.85 5.61 -18.40
CA MET A 92 -15.67 5.84 -17.21
C MET A 92 -15.42 7.24 -16.63
N THR A 93 -16.49 7.91 -16.22
CA THR A 93 -16.46 9.11 -15.38
C THR A 93 -15.97 8.77 -13.96
N PRO A 94 -15.55 9.78 -13.17
CA PRO A 94 -15.22 9.56 -11.75
C PRO A 94 -16.35 8.88 -10.97
N ALA A 95 -17.60 9.32 -11.16
CA ALA A 95 -18.76 8.72 -10.50
C ALA A 95 -18.97 7.25 -10.89
N GLU A 96 -18.87 6.91 -12.18
CA GLU A 96 -19.02 5.51 -12.63
C GLU A 96 -17.93 4.59 -12.06
N ARG A 97 -16.72 5.11 -11.79
CA ARG A 97 -15.64 4.34 -11.17
C ARG A 97 -15.95 4.03 -9.71
N GLU A 98 -16.52 5.00 -8.99
CA GLU A 98 -17.00 4.80 -7.62
C GLU A 98 -18.16 3.79 -7.60
N ASP A 99 -19.15 3.96 -8.49
CA ASP A 99 -20.27 3.01 -8.63
C ASP A 99 -19.79 1.59 -8.92
N TRP A 100 -18.74 1.43 -9.74
CA TRP A 100 -18.12 0.14 -10.02
C TRP A 100 -17.56 -0.51 -8.76
N VAL A 101 -16.75 0.20 -7.98
CA VAL A 101 -16.13 -0.39 -6.79
C VAL A 101 -17.15 -0.65 -5.68
N HIS A 102 -18.21 0.16 -5.59
CA HIS A 102 -19.34 -0.11 -4.69
C HIS A 102 -20.05 -1.41 -5.08
N ALA A 103 -20.36 -1.58 -6.37
CA ALA A 103 -21.06 -2.76 -6.88
C ALA A 103 -20.21 -4.05 -6.87
N THR A 104 -18.89 -3.94 -6.68
CA THR A 104 -17.96 -5.07 -6.77
C THR A 104 -17.15 -5.28 -5.50
N ILE A 105 -16.22 -4.39 -5.18
CA ILE A 105 -15.31 -4.54 -4.06
C ILE A 105 -16.05 -4.38 -2.72
N TYR A 106 -16.80 -3.30 -2.52
CA TYR A 106 -17.56 -3.10 -1.28
C TYR A 106 -18.62 -4.18 -1.08
N GLU A 107 -19.35 -4.54 -2.13
CA GLU A 107 -20.33 -5.62 -2.05
C GLU A 107 -19.67 -6.97 -1.73
N GLY A 108 -18.51 -7.27 -2.30
CA GLY A 108 -17.73 -8.45 -1.92
C GLY A 108 -17.28 -8.43 -0.46
N MET A 109 -16.81 -7.26 0.04
CA MET A 109 -16.48 -7.08 1.45
C MET A 109 -17.69 -7.30 2.36
N ARG A 110 -18.87 -6.77 2.00
CA ARG A 110 -20.12 -7.00 2.73
C ARG A 110 -20.51 -8.49 2.74
N LEU A 111 -20.45 -9.15 1.59
CA LEU A 111 -20.79 -10.56 1.42
C LEU A 111 -19.80 -11.50 2.12
N SER A 112 -18.58 -11.04 2.41
CA SER A 112 -17.62 -11.82 3.19
C SER A 112 -18.14 -12.15 4.60
N GLY A 113 -19.06 -11.34 5.14
CA GLY A 113 -19.68 -11.54 6.45
C GLY A 113 -18.82 -11.07 7.63
N ARG A 114 -17.75 -10.32 7.37
CA ARG A 114 -16.86 -9.75 8.40
C ARG A 114 -16.61 -8.27 8.20
N LYS A 115 -16.23 -7.59 9.29
CA LYS A 115 -15.64 -6.26 9.22
C LYS A 115 -14.24 -6.34 8.62
N THR A 116 -13.91 -5.34 7.80
CA THR A 116 -12.64 -5.28 7.07
C THR A 116 -12.13 -3.84 7.04
N LYS A 117 -10.82 -3.64 7.20
CA LYS A 117 -10.18 -2.34 7.05
C LYS A 117 -10.11 -1.94 5.57
N LEU A 118 -10.18 -0.65 5.27
CA LEU A 118 -10.21 -0.16 3.88
C LEU A 118 -9.12 0.88 3.62
N ILE A 119 -8.35 0.66 2.54
CA ILE A 119 -7.51 1.69 1.91
C ILE A 119 -8.19 2.13 0.61
N HIS A 120 -8.56 3.40 0.50
CA HIS A 120 -9.17 3.96 -0.69
C HIS A 120 -8.18 4.90 -1.40
N ARG A 121 -7.67 4.51 -2.57
CA ARG A 121 -6.69 5.33 -3.31
C ARG A 121 -7.37 6.46 -4.05
N ILE A 122 -6.91 7.69 -3.80
CA ILE A 122 -7.51 8.94 -4.29
C ILE A 122 -6.45 9.97 -4.71
N PRO A 123 -6.83 10.96 -5.52
CA PRO A 123 -7.69 10.76 -6.69
C PRO A 123 -6.94 9.89 -7.72
N PHE A 124 -7.66 9.06 -8.46
CA PHE A 124 -7.07 8.38 -9.61
C PHE A 124 -7.16 9.26 -10.86
N SER A 125 -8.36 9.51 -11.40
CA SER A 125 -8.53 10.48 -12.49
C SER A 125 -9.88 11.19 -12.42
N ALA A 126 -9.86 12.50 -12.70
CA ALA A 126 -11.01 13.41 -12.77
C ALA A 126 -11.68 13.45 -14.16
N ASN A 127 -11.19 12.68 -15.13
CA ASN A 127 -11.74 12.63 -16.48
C ASN A 127 -11.85 11.18 -16.99
N LEU A 128 -12.29 11.00 -18.24
CA LEU A 128 -12.51 9.68 -18.86
C LEU A 128 -11.23 8.89 -19.11
N ASN A 129 -10.06 9.53 -19.07
CA ASN A 129 -8.77 8.86 -19.23
C ASN A 129 -8.28 8.29 -17.89
N PRO A 130 -7.55 7.17 -17.88
CA PRO A 130 -7.00 6.59 -16.65
C PRO A 130 -5.66 7.21 -16.21
N GLY A 131 -5.06 8.11 -16.98
CA GLY A 131 -3.66 8.57 -16.79
C GLY A 131 -3.40 9.58 -15.67
N GLY A 132 -4.25 9.67 -14.66
CA GLY A 132 -4.06 10.61 -13.57
C GLY A 132 -4.57 12.02 -13.83
N SER A 133 -5.57 12.49 -13.08
CA SER A 133 -5.97 13.91 -13.09
C SER A 133 -6.74 14.32 -11.84
N THR A 134 -6.76 15.62 -11.52
CA THR A 134 -7.45 16.18 -10.36
C THR A 134 -8.45 17.27 -10.77
N SER A 135 -9.56 17.36 -10.04
CA SER A 135 -10.53 18.47 -10.12
C SER A 135 -11.25 18.61 -8.78
N VAL A 136 -11.71 19.82 -8.43
CA VAL A 136 -12.45 20.05 -7.17
C VAL A 136 -13.73 19.21 -7.14
N GLU A 137 -14.41 19.06 -8.28
CA GLU A 137 -15.64 18.28 -8.39
C GLU A 137 -15.41 16.81 -8.04
N THR A 138 -14.30 16.24 -8.52
CA THR A 138 -13.92 14.86 -8.19
C THR A 138 -13.57 14.73 -6.70
N GLU A 139 -12.85 15.71 -6.13
CA GLU A 139 -12.55 15.69 -4.69
C GLU A 139 -13.82 15.76 -3.83
N VAL A 140 -14.81 16.56 -4.23
CA VAL A 140 -16.10 16.66 -3.52
C VAL A 140 -16.87 15.34 -3.58
N ILE A 141 -16.91 14.68 -4.74
CA ILE A 141 -17.58 13.38 -4.91
C ILE A 141 -16.91 12.33 -4.01
N THR A 142 -15.61 12.13 -4.17
CA THR A 142 -14.87 11.10 -3.43
C THR A 142 -14.84 11.40 -1.93
N ARG A 143 -14.72 12.66 -1.50
CA ARG A 143 -14.84 13.00 -0.08
C ARG A 143 -16.20 12.61 0.49
N LYS A 144 -17.29 12.92 -0.22
CA LYS A 144 -18.64 12.58 0.25
C LYS A 144 -18.80 11.07 0.43
N ILE A 145 -18.23 10.30 -0.49
CA ILE A 145 -18.21 8.82 -0.44
C ILE A 145 -17.45 8.36 0.79
N LEU A 146 -16.20 8.80 1.00
CA LEU A 146 -15.40 8.43 2.17
C LEU A 146 -16.08 8.76 3.51
N GLU A 147 -16.71 9.93 3.62
CA GLU A 147 -17.45 10.32 4.83
C GLU A 147 -18.72 9.49 5.06
N SER A 148 -19.35 9.02 3.98
CA SER A 148 -20.51 8.14 4.06
C SER A 148 -20.09 6.72 4.43
N ASP A 149 -19.12 6.18 3.71
CA ASP A 149 -18.73 4.77 3.71
C ASP A 149 -18.04 4.34 5.00
N GLY A 150 -17.36 5.23 5.71
CA GLY A 150 -16.80 4.88 7.02
C GLY A 150 -17.87 4.58 8.07
N ASN A 151 -19.15 4.82 7.80
CA ASN A 151 -20.27 4.39 8.66
C ASN A 151 -20.86 3.03 8.27
N LEU A 152 -20.39 2.38 7.21
CA LEU A 152 -20.87 1.06 6.81
C LEU A 152 -20.51 0.04 7.89
N ASP A 153 -21.46 -0.83 8.24
CA ASP A 153 -21.35 -1.78 9.36
C ASP A 153 -20.34 -2.90 9.12
N TYR A 154 -19.88 -3.08 7.88
CA TYR A 154 -18.83 -4.02 7.49
C TYR A 154 -17.47 -3.36 7.22
N ILE A 155 -17.34 -2.04 7.44
CA ILE A 155 -16.07 -1.31 7.30
C ILE A 155 -15.54 -0.94 8.69
N GLU A 156 -14.24 -1.17 8.89
CA GLU A 156 -13.54 -0.65 10.08
C GLU A 156 -13.07 0.79 9.82
N SER A 157 -13.69 1.74 10.52
CA SER A 157 -13.31 3.15 10.50
C SER A 157 -12.05 3.40 11.36
N PRO A 158 -11.14 4.31 10.95
CA PRO A 158 -11.24 5.18 9.77
C PRO A 158 -10.80 4.49 8.48
N ILE A 159 -11.42 4.89 7.36
CA ILE A 159 -10.90 4.57 6.02
C ILE A 159 -9.55 5.28 5.84
N MET A 160 -8.57 4.60 5.27
CA MET A 160 -7.29 5.20 4.90
C MET A 160 -7.37 5.70 3.46
N ALA A 161 -7.52 7.02 3.30
CA ALA A 161 -7.54 7.68 2.00
C ALA A 161 -6.11 7.88 1.50
N ASP A 162 -5.68 7.00 0.58
CA ASP A 162 -4.30 6.96 0.06
C ASP A 162 -4.08 7.99 -1.04
N LEU A 163 -3.05 8.83 -0.88
CA LEU A 163 -2.64 9.86 -1.83
C LEU A 163 -1.14 9.74 -2.15
N LYS A 164 -0.80 9.68 -3.44
CA LYS A 164 0.59 9.63 -3.90
C LYS A 164 1.26 11.00 -3.73
N TYR A 165 2.15 11.12 -2.74
CA TYR A 165 2.83 12.36 -2.36
C TYR A 165 3.89 12.76 -3.39
N ASN A 166 3.76 13.93 -4.00
CA ASN A 166 4.66 14.43 -5.05
C ASN A 166 4.88 13.41 -6.18
N TRP A 167 3.80 12.70 -6.55
CA TRP A 167 3.81 11.67 -7.58
C TRP A 167 4.91 10.62 -7.31
N SER A 168 5.77 10.34 -8.27
CA SER A 168 6.85 9.34 -8.14
C SER A 168 8.11 9.87 -7.44
N HIS A 169 8.09 11.09 -6.92
CA HIS A 169 9.26 11.84 -6.42
C HIS A 169 9.10 12.31 -4.97
N GLY A 170 8.51 11.46 -4.11
CA GLY A 170 8.11 11.81 -2.75
C GLY A 170 9.26 12.31 -1.84
N HIS A 171 10.50 12.07 -2.22
CA HIS A 171 11.70 12.44 -1.45
C HIS A 171 12.42 13.69 -1.99
N SER A 172 11.86 14.36 -2.98
CA SER A 172 12.46 15.57 -3.58
C SER A 172 12.23 16.83 -2.75
N THR A 173 11.16 16.89 -1.97
CA THR A 173 10.84 18.04 -1.09
C THR A 173 9.91 17.63 0.06
N PRO A 174 10.07 18.19 1.27
CA PRO A 174 9.12 18.04 2.38
C PRO A 174 7.73 18.64 2.16
N LYS A 175 7.56 19.45 1.11
CA LYS A 175 6.33 20.19 0.82
C LYS A 175 5.49 19.46 -0.21
N LEU A 176 4.17 19.41 0.00
CA LEU A 176 3.26 18.87 -0.99
C LEU A 176 3.12 19.87 -2.14
N VAL A 177 3.52 19.45 -3.34
CA VAL A 177 3.41 20.23 -4.58
C VAL A 177 2.25 19.72 -5.43
N LYS A 178 2.15 18.40 -5.56
CA LYS A 178 1.12 17.74 -6.36
C LYS A 178 0.90 16.30 -5.90
N VAL A 179 -0.23 15.74 -6.29
CA VAL A 179 -0.49 14.30 -6.22
C VAL A 179 -0.40 13.66 -7.61
N HIS A 180 -0.76 12.39 -7.72
CA HIS A 180 -0.93 11.73 -9.01
C HIS A 180 -1.94 12.55 -9.86
N GLY A 181 -1.53 13.00 -11.05
CA GLY A 181 -2.41 13.72 -11.97
C GLY A 181 -2.53 15.24 -11.80
N GLY A 182 -2.04 15.85 -10.70
CA GLY A 182 -2.08 17.31 -10.61
C GLY A 182 -2.09 17.89 -9.19
N LYS A 183 -2.46 19.18 -9.13
CA LYS A 183 -2.61 19.93 -7.88
C LYS A 183 -3.77 19.33 -7.08
N LEU A 184 -3.55 19.13 -5.79
CA LEU A 184 -4.59 18.76 -4.83
C LEU A 184 -5.17 20.02 -4.20
N PHE A 185 -6.48 20.07 -4.01
CA PHE A 185 -7.16 21.16 -3.31
C PHE A 185 -7.36 20.80 -1.83
N ASP A 186 -8.00 21.69 -1.07
CA ASP A 186 -8.18 21.49 0.37
C ASP A 186 -9.44 20.69 0.73
N THR A 187 -10.17 20.20 -0.27
CA THR A 187 -11.45 19.50 -0.08
C THR A 187 -11.29 18.28 0.79
N TYR A 188 -10.22 17.49 0.68
CA TYR A 188 -10.00 16.32 1.56
C TYR A 188 -9.58 16.66 3.00
N PHE A 189 -9.24 17.91 3.28
CA PHE A 189 -8.65 18.32 4.56
C PHE A 189 -9.54 19.27 5.35
N LYS A 190 -10.43 20.00 4.67
CA LYS A 190 -11.26 21.05 5.27
C LYS A 190 -12.75 20.83 4.99
N PRO A 191 -13.59 20.72 6.04
CA PRO A 191 -13.21 20.58 7.45
C PRO A 191 -12.41 19.30 7.69
N ASN A 192 -11.85 19.12 8.89
CA ASN A 192 -11.19 17.84 9.22
C ASN A 192 -12.16 16.68 8.95
N PRO A 193 -11.70 15.61 8.28
CA PRO A 193 -12.52 14.44 8.04
C PRO A 193 -12.87 13.72 9.34
N THR A 194 -14.05 13.11 9.39
CA THR A 194 -14.53 12.40 10.58
C THR A 194 -14.48 10.89 10.40
N GLN A 195 -14.60 10.39 9.18
CA GLN A 195 -14.63 8.95 8.88
C GLN A 195 -13.40 8.40 8.16
N TYR A 196 -12.49 9.27 7.74
CA TYR A 196 -11.25 8.84 7.09
C TYR A 196 -10.04 9.61 7.60
N LYS A 197 -8.88 9.04 7.33
CA LYS A 197 -7.57 9.64 7.55
C LYS A 197 -6.76 9.60 6.26
N ILE A 198 -5.85 10.55 6.12
CA ILE A 198 -4.97 10.65 4.96
C ILE A 198 -3.77 9.73 5.12
N LEU A 199 -3.54 8.87 4.14
CA LEU A 199 -2.37 8.00 4.05
C LEU A 199 -1.47 8.53 2.92
N TRP A 200 -0.24 8.95 3.24
CA TRP A 200 0.69 9.37 2.20
C TRP A 200 1.42 8.17 1.59
N THR A 201 1.20 7.89 0.31
CA THR A 201 2.09 7.03 -0.47
C THR A 201 3.31 7.82 -0.92
N ILE A 202 4.47 7.52 -0.35
CA ILE A 202 5.75 8.13 -0.70
C ILE A 202 6.59 7.13 -1.48
N ARG A 203 6.60 7.32 -2.80
CA ARG A 203 7.38 6.49 -3.71
C ARG A 203 8.86 6.88 -3.71
N ASN A 204 9.72 5.88 -3.92
CA ASN A 204 11.17 6.03 -4.08
C ASN A 204 11.65 5.70 -5.51
N GLU A 205 10.77 5.88 -6.50
CA GLU A 205 11.01 5.51 -7.91
C GLU A 205 12.18 6.25 -8.55
N ASP A 206 12.49 7.44 -8.05
CA ASP A 206 13.60 8.29 -8.48
C ASP A 206 14.98 7.82 -8.00
N PHE A 207 15.07 6.94 -6.99
CA PHE A 207 16.37 6.52 -6.45
C PHE A 207 16.43 5.09 -5.90
N PHE A 208 15.43 4.21 -6.03
CA PHE A 208 15.48 2.86 -5.39
C PHE A 208 16.71 2.02 -5.79
N CYS A 209 17.29 2.28 -6.97
CA CYS A 209 18.51 1.65 -7.47
C CYS A 209 19.81 2.25 -6.86
N LEU A 210 19.71 3.37 -6.16
CA LEU A 210 20.77 4.03 -5.40
C LEU A 210 20.65 3.71 -3.90
N ARG A 211 21.58 4.24 -3.10
CA ARG A 211 21.49 4.23 -1.63
C ARG A 211 20.90 5.54 -1.17
N TRP A 212 19.93 5.49 -0.26
CA TRP A 212 19.30 6.67 0.31
C TRP A 212 18.99 6.45 1.79
N GLY A 213 19.18 7.48 2.59
CA GLY A 213 18.86 7.50 4.02
C GLY A 213 19.13 8.89 4.58
N SER A 214 18.13 9.77 4.54
CA SER A 214 18.25 11.15 5.01
C SER A 214 17.32 11.41 6.21
N PRO A 215 17.83 11.30 7.45
CA PRO A 215 17.06 11.62 8.65
C PRO A 215 16.49 13.04 8.66
N ASP A 216 17.29 14.03 8.25
CA ASP A 216 16.89 15.44 8.29
C ASP A 216 15.74 15.71 7.31
N PHE A 217 15.77 15.09 6.13
CA PHE A 217 14.65 15.15 5.20
C PHE A 217 13.38 14.56 5.83
N ILE A 218 13.46 13.35 6.39
CA ILE A 218 12.29 12.67 6.96
C ILE A 218 11.71 13.49 8.13
N LYS A 219 12.56 14.05 8.99
CA LYS A 219 12.11 14.92 10.09
C LYS A 219 11.39 16.16 9.59
N ALA A 220 11.99 16.86 8.61
CA ALA A 220 11.36 18.04 8.01
C ALA A 220 10.04 17.68 7.32
N HIS A 221 9.99 16.54 6.64
CA HIS A 221 8.79 16.01 6.02
C HIS A 221 7.69 15.71 7.03
N ILE A 222 7.99 14.97 8.11
CA ILE A 222 6.99 14.66 9.14
C ILE A 222 6.48 15.95 9.80
N ALA A 223 7.37 16.89 10.12
CA ALA A 223 6.97 18.17 10.74
C ALA A 223 6.01 18.99 9.86
N GLU A 224 6.21 18.98 8.54
CA GLU A 224 5.34 19.66 7.57
C GLU A 224 4.02 18.91 7.34
N ASN A 225 3.97 17.59 7.58
CA ASN A 225 2.87 16.70 7.19
C ASN A 225 2.30 15.92 8.39
N SER A 226 2.19 16.55 9.56
CA SER A 226 1.66 15.96 10.81
C SER A 226 0.31 16.55 11.24
N GLN A 227 -0.53 16.95 10.29
CA GLN A 227 -1.86 17.51 10.60
C GLN A 227 -2.77 16.45 11.24
N ASN A 228 -3.79 16.88 11.97
CA ASN A 228 -4.69 15.99 12.73
C ASN A 228 -5.46 14.97 11.87
N PHE A 229 -5.57 15.22 10.56
CA PHE A 229 -6.23 14.32 9.60
C PHE A 229 -5.31 13.22 9.07
N MET A 230 -4.02 13.21 9.45
CA MET A 230 -3.07 12.21 8.99
C MET A 230 -3.28 10.86 9.69
N GLY A 231 -3.27 9.79 8.89
CA GLY A 231 -3.39 8.39 9.33
C GLY A 231 -2.09 7.61 9.26
N GLY A 232 -1.15 8.04 8.40
CA GLY A 232 0.17 7.42 8.32
C GLY A 232 0.79 7.53 6.93
N TYR A 233 1.64 6.54 6.63
CA TYR A 233 2.44 6.52 5.41
C TYR A 233 2.50 5.12 4.79
N MET A 234 2.44 5.06 3.47
CA MET A 234 2.87 3.91 2.67
C MET A 234 4.21 4.26 2.01
N ILE A 235 5.28 3.60 2.43
CA ILE A 235 6.65 3.93 2.02
C ILE A 235 7.23 2.81 1.17
N GLY A 236 7.70 3.12 -0.05
CA GLY A 236 8.42 2.13 -0.86
C GLY A 236 8.27 2.31 -2.37
N SER A 237 8.59 1.27 -3.11
CA SER A 237 8.52 1.26 -4.57
C SER A 237 7.18 0.72 -5.06
N GLU A 238 6.79 1.11 -6.27
CA GLU A 238 5.70 0.47 -7.03
C GLU A 238 6.13 -0.87 -7.62
N THR A 239 7.36 -0.96 -8.13
CA THR A 239 7.82 -2.07 -8.96
C THR A 239 9.00 -2.83 -8.37
N TYR A 240 9.63 -2.31 -7.30
CA TYR A 240 10.72 -3.00 -6.63
C TYR A 240 10.24 -3.87 -5.47
N ILE A 241 10.24 -5.18 -5.70
CA ILE A 241 9.86 -6.19 -4.70
C ILE A 241 10.96 -6.32 -3.64
N PRO A 242 10.69 -6.01 -2.35
CA PRO A 242 11.71 -6.04 -1.30
C PRO A 242 12.31 -7.43 -1.05
N ALA A 243 11.63 -8.50 -1.45
CA ALA A 243 12.07 -9.89 -1.32
C ALA A 243 13.06 -10.35 -2.41
N LYS A 244 13.48 -9.49 -3.34
CA LYS A 244 14.42 -9.86 -4.41
C LYS A 244 15.34 -8.71 -4.80
N ASP A 245 16.65 -8.89 -4.64
CA ASP A 245 17.64 -7.91 -5.14
C ASP A 245 18.10 -8.26 -6.56
N TYR A 246 17.64 -7.47 -7.52
CA TYR A 246 18.04 -7.54 -8.94
C TYR A 246 18.90 -6.35 -9.40
N PHE A 247 19.40 -5.50 -8.50
CA PHE A 247 20.33 -4.41 -8.83
C PHE A 247 21.79 -4.79 -8.64
N THR A 248 22.08 -5.64 -7.66
CA THR A 248 23.46 -6.04 -7.38
C THR A 248 23.95 -7.07 -8.39
N LYS A 249 24.69 -6.61 -9.41
CA LYS A 249 25.25 -7.46 -10.46
C LYS A 249 26.36 -8.38 -9.95
N ASN A 250 27.34 -7.83 -9.21
CA ASN A 250 28.38 -8.63 -8.56
C ASN A 250 28.02 -8.85 -7.09
N LYS A 251 27.76 -10.10 -6.72
CA LYS A 251 27.44 -10.51 -5.35
C LYS A 251 28.69 -10.85 -4.53
N GLU A 252 29.88 -10.79 -5.12
CA GLU A 252 31.12 -10.99 -4.39
C GLU A 252 31.33 -9.87 -3.36
N GLY A 253 31.55 -10.26 -2.09
CA GLY A 253 31.82 -9.32 -1.00
C GLY A 253 30.63 -8.52 -0.48
N VAL A 254 29.40 -8.76 -0.97
CA VAL A 254 28.19 -8.15 -0.38
C VAL A 254 27.60 -9.03 0.72
N SER A 255 27.08 -8.41 1.77
CA SER A 255 26.53 -9.11 2.93
C SER A 255 25.01 -9.25 2.91
N TRP A 256 24.35 -8.98 1.77
CA TRP A 256 22.89 -9.01 1.63
C TRP A 256 22.46 -9.95 0.51
N GLN A 257 21.33 -10.61 0.73
CA GLN A 257 20.63 -11.44 -0.23
C GLN A 257 19.43 -10.70 -0.82
N TYR A 258 18.69 -9.96 0.01
CA TYR A 258 17.42 -9.35 -0.34
C TYR A 258 17.51 -7.84 -0.55
N ALA A 259 16.51 -7.30 -1.25
CA ALA A 259 16.42 -5.88 -1.52
C ALA A 259 16.23 -5.04 -0.23
N PHE A 260 15.41 -5.54 0.71
CA PHE A 260 15.19 -4.86 1.98
C PHE A 260 16.47 -4.77 2.83
N GLU A 261 17.37 -5.74 2.73
CA GLU A 261 18.66 -5.74 3.42
C GLU A 261 19.60 -4.71 2.80
N ARG A 262 19.67 -4.65 1.46
CA ARG A 262 20.39 -3.59 0.75
C ARG A 262 19.87 -2.19 1.14
N GLN A 263 18.57 -2.07 1.36
CA GLN A 263 17.87 -0.81 1.71
C GLN A 263 17.59 -0.67 3.22
N TRP A 264 18.31 -1.40 4.09
CA TRP A 264 18.00 -1.43 5.53
C TRP A 264 17.94 -0.02 6.15
N LEU A 265 18.82 0.87 5.70
CA LEU A 265 18.91 2.24 6.20
C LEU A 265 17.63 3.03 5.87
N PHE A 266 17.09 2.86 4.68
CA PHE A 266 15.85 3.50 4.24
C PHE A 266 14.68 3.10 5.14
N TYR A 267 14.40 1.81 5.24
CA TYR A 267 13.29 1.30 6.05
C TYR A 267 13.44 1.62 7.54
N LYS A 268 14.65 1.44 8.09
CA LYS A 268 14.91 1.69 9.51
C LYS A 268 14.77 3.16 9.89
N THR A 269 15.20 4.07 9.01
CA THR A 269 15.13 5.51 9.28
C THR A 269 13.68 6.00 9.23
N TRP A 270 12.93 5.60 8.19
CA TRP A 270 11.50 5.88 8.10
C TRP A 270 10.73 5.32 9.31
N GLY A 271 10.89 4.02 9.60
CA GLY A 271 10.17 3.39 10.72
C GLY A 271 10.46 4.04 12.07
N ARG A 272 11.72 4.39 12.35
CA ARG A 272 12.09 5.07 13.61
C ARG A 272 11.50 6.47 13.73
N LEU A 273 11.55 7.26 12.66
CA LEU A 273 11.08 8.65 12.71
C LEU A 273 9.56 8.75 12.65
N LEU A 274 8.89 7.81 11.99
CA LEU A 274 7.43 7.70 12.05
C LEU A 274 6.96 7.32 13.45
N TYR A 275 7.70 6.45 14.17
CA TYR A 275 7.41 6.15 15.57
C TYR A 275 7.70 7.33 16.50
N ASN A 276 8.85 7.99 16.34
CA ASN A 276 9.25 9.14 17.13
C ASN A 276 10.08 10.14 16.31
N PRO A 277 9.49 11.27 15.85
CA PRO A 277 10.16 12.18 14.93
C PRO A 277 11.28 13.00 15.57
N ILE A 278 11.30 13.15 16.90
CA ILE A 278 12.34 13.91 17.61
C ILE A 278 13.54 13.05 17.99
N HIS A 279 13.51 11.75 17.71
CA HIS A 279 14.60 10.84 18.07
C HIS A 279 15.94 11.25 17.41
N PRO A 280 17.05 11.32 18.18
CA PRO A 280 18.38 11.55 17.61
C PRO A 280 18.79 10.36 16.74
N ILE A 281 19.19 10.59 15.48
CA ILE A 281 19.67 9.51 14.62
C ILE A 281 21.19 9.56 14.59
N VAL A 282 21.82 8.60 15.27
CA VAL A 282 23.26 8.36 15.22
C VAL A 282 23.48 7.02 14.54
N PHE A 283 24.05 7.03 13.34
CA PHE A 283 24.54 5.82 12.68
C PHE A 283 25.97 5.58 13.14
N LEU A 284 26.16 4.65 14.08
CA LEU A 284 27.50 4.18 14.41
C LEU A 284 28.03 3.39 13.22
N LYS A 285 29.20 3.79 12.72
CA LYS A 285 29.96 3.00 11.76
C LYS A 285 30.39 1.71 12.46
N MET A 286 29.68 0.61 12.21
CA MET A 286 30.10 -0.71 12.69
C MET A 286 31.48 -1.02 12.11
N SER A 287 32.50 -0.88 12.95
CA SER A 287 33.88 -1.23 12.59
C SER A 287 34.05 -2.71 12.91
N SER A 288 33.80 -3.57 11.92
CA SER A 288 33.94 -5.03 11.95
C SER A 288 33.06 -5.81 12.97
N PRO A 289 32.72 -7.09 12.70
CA PRO A 289 31.85 -7.90 13.56
C PRO A 289 32.40 -8.17 14.98
N THR A 290 33.69 -7.96 15.21
CA THR A 290 34.38 -8.33 16.46
C THR A 290 34.31 -7.27 17.56
N ALA A 291 33.77 -6.08 17.30
CA ALA A 291 33.80 -4.98 18.27
C ALA A 291 32.72 -5.06 19.38
N LEU A 292 31.78 -6.01 19.30
CA LEU A 292 30.63 -6.11 20.22
C LEU A 292 30.82 -7.08 21.40
N GLU A 293 31.81 -7.99 21.37
CA GLU A 293 32.04 -8.92 22.49
C GLU A 293 32.57 -8.24 23.76
N ASN A 294 33.14 -7.04 23.67
CA ASN A 294 33.82 -6.40 24.81
C ASN A 294 33.07 -5.23 25.46
N ARG A 295 31.81 -4.94 25.09
CA ARG A 295 31.06 -3.78 25.65
C ARG A 295 29.66 -4.07 26.18
N VAL A 296 29.38 -5.32 26.53
CA VAL A 296 28.22 -5.64 27.37
C VAL A 296 28.71 -6.49 28.54
N LYS A 297 28.81 -5.88 29.73
CA LYS A 297 28.91 -6.67 30.96
C LYS A 297 27.62 -7.50 31.06
N PRO A 298 27.70 -8.82 31.21
CA PRO A 298 26.51 -9.66 31.25
C PRO A 298 25.74 -9.37 32.54
N CYS A 299 24.51 -8.90 32.41
CA CYS A 299 23.51 -9.04 33.46
C CYS A 299 23.15 -10.53 33.47
N SER A 300 23.53 -11.21 34.54
CA SER A 300 23.31 -12.63 34.77
C SER A 300 21.82 -12.98 34.77
N MET A 301 21.39 -13.88 33.89
CA MET A 301 20.53 -15.04 34.19
C MET A 301 20.35 -15.92 32.93
N PRO A 302 20.14 -17.24 33.08
CA PRO A 302 20.70 -18.24 32.17
C PRO A 302 19.76 -18.59 31.01
N THR A 303 20.26 -18.45 29.78
CA THR A 303 19.69 -19.10 28.60
C THR A 303 20.17 -20.55 28.55
N LEU A 304 19.27 -21.47 28.86
CA LEU A 304 19.42 -22.90 28.59
C LEU A 304 19.26 -23.12 27.07
N TRP A 305 20.35 -23.22 26.33
CA TRP A 305 20.37 -23.75 24.97
C TRP A 305 20.75 -25.23 25.04
N LEU A 306 19.80 -26.12 24.75
CA LEU A 306 20.10 -27.51 24.42
C LEU A 306 20.10 -27.64 22.89
N PRO A 307 21.18 -28.15 22.28
CA PRO A 307 21.18 -28.52 20.86
C PRO A 307 20.49 -29.88 20.71
N ILE A 308 19.51 -29.97 19.82
CA ILE A 308 19.04 -31.26 19.30
C ILE A 308 19.67 -31.44 17.92
N PRO A 309 20.51 -32.45 17.70
CA PRO A 309 20.97 -32.83 16.37
C PRO A 309 19.95 -33.73 15.65
N LEU A 310 19.94 -33.57 14.32
CA LEU A 310 19.13 -34.19 13.25
C LEU A 310 17.81 -33.48 12.91
#